data_AF-S4P4X9-F1
#
_entry.id   AF-S4P4X9-F1
#
_cell.length_a   1.000
_cell.length_b   1.000
_cell.length_c   1.000
_cell.angle_alpha   90.00
_cell.angle_beta   90.00
_cell.angle_gamma   90.00
#
_symmetry.space_group_name_H-M   'P 1'
#
loop_
_entity.id
_entity.type
_entity.pdbx_description
1 polymer ?
#
loop_
_entity_poly.entity_id
_entity_poly.type
_entity_poly.pdbx_seq_one_letter_code
_entity_poly.pdbx_strand_id
1 'polypeptide(L)'
;MWVSFDGRNRQALQHGDSLYVTTSVYPVPSICAQDQISDWFDSLGECLHWNVRKKQKQIDELSDLTHSSSDTLEELDANNHEERPSDT
;
A
#
# COMPACT_ATOMS: atom_id res chain seq x y z
N MET A 1 9.15 14.61 23.43
CA MET A 1 8.55 14.72 22.08
C MET A 1 9.64 15.21 21.10
N TRP A 2 9.49 15.08 19.78
CA TRP A 2 10.48 15.61 18.82
C TRP A 2 9.81 16.53 17.81
N VAL A 3 10.53 17.58 17.42
CA VAL A 3 10.18 18.45 16.29
C VAL A 3 11.29 18.39 15.25
N SER A 4 10.95 18.55 13.97
CA SER A 4 11.89 18.60 12.85
C SER A 4 11.40 19.58 11.80
N PHE A 5 12.32 20.24 11.11
CA PHE A 5 12.04 21.15 10.00
C PHE A 5 12.32 20.44 8.68
N ASP A 6 11.33 20.31 7.80
CA ASP A 6 11.45 19.61 6.51
C ASP A 6 12.00 18.17 6.65
N GLY A 7 11.62 17.48 7.73
CA GLY A 7 12.12 16.14 8.07
C GLY A 7 13.58 16.10 8.56
N ARG A 8 14.26 17.25 8.67
CA ARG A 8 15.64 17.39 9.13
C ARG A 8 15.71 18.08 10.50
N ASN A 9 16.91 18.13 11.07
CA ASN A 9 17.21 18.88 12.31
C ASN A 9 16.25 18.54 13.46
N ARG A 10 16.20 17.26 13.84
CA ARG A 10 15.35 16.80 14.94
C ARG A 10 15.81 17.42 16.26
N GLN A 11 14.90 18.06 16.97
CA GLN A 11 15.12 18.63 18.30
C GLN A 11 14.15 17.99 19.30
N ALA A 12 14.65 17.62 20.48
CA ALA A 12 13.83 17.08 21.56
C ALA A 12 13.11 18.22 22.27
N LEU A 13 11.80 18.05 22.45
CA LEU A 13 10.96 18.91 23.29
C LEU A 13 10.81 18.25 24.67
N GLN A 14 11.05 19.04 25.71
CA GLN A 14 10.90 18.69 27.11
C GLN A 14 9.57 19.19 27.67
N HIS A 15 9.21 18.72 28.87
CA HIS A 15 8.04 19.25 29.56
C HIS A 15 8.23 20.73 29.91
N GLY A 16 7.22 21.54 29.57
CA GLY A 16 7.24 23.00 29.76
C GLY A 16 7.65 23.77 28.51
N ASP A 17 8.17 23.12 27.47
CA ASP A 17 8.49 23.78 26.20
C ASP A 17 7.22 24.14 25.42
N SER A 18 7.30 25.19 24.60
CA SER A 18 6.23 25.62 23.70
C SER A 18 6.78 25.87 22.29
N LEU A 19 5.96 25.59 21.28
CA LEU A 19 6.31 25.77 19.87
C LEU A 19 5.55 26.97 19.30
N TYR A 20 6.28 27.86 18.61
CA TYR A 20 5.70 28.95 17.84
C TYR A 20 6.14 28.82 16.39
N VAL A 21 5.18 28.87 15.47
CA VAL A 21 5.42 28.83 14.04
C VAL A 21 4.94 30.14 13.45
N THR A 22 5.84 30.84 12.75
CA THR A 22 5.54 32.08 12.03
C THR A 22 5.88 31.91 10.56
N THR A 23 5.23 32.69 9.72
CA THR A 23 5.61 32.78 8.31
C THR A 23 6.88 33.60 8.16
N SER A 24 7.80 33.12 7.33
CA SER A 24 8.99 33.88 6.94
C SER A 24 8.60 35.13 6.15
N VAL A 25 9.30 36.24 6.38
CA VAL A 25 9.22 37.44 5.53
C VAL A 25 9.96 37.27 4.19
N TYR A 26 10.73 36.19 4.05
CA TYR A 26 11.45 35.81 2.84
C TYR A 26 10.93 34.44 2.37
N PRO A 27 9.88 34.40 1.53
CA PRO A 27 9.37 33.15 0.99
C PRO A 27 10.38 32.55 -0.01
N VAL A 28 10.44 31.22 -0.06
CA VAL A 28 11.19 30.51 -1.11
C VAL A 28 10.40 30.60 -2.41
N PRO A 29 10.98 31.04 -3.54
CA PRO A 29 10.27 31.12 -4.80
C PRO A 29 9.99 29.72 -5.35
N SER A 30 8.75 29.49 -5.77
CA SER A 30 8.35 28.28 -6.51
C SER A 30 8.47 28.54 -8.00
N ILE A 31 9.15 27.65 -8.72
CA ILE A 31 9.32 27.72 -10.18
C ILE A 31 8.35 26.73 -10.81
N CYS A 32 7.54 27.20 -11.75
CA CYS A 32 6.53 26.41 -12.46
C CYS A 32 6.84 26.45 -13.97
N ALA A 33 6.55 25.37 -14.67
CA ALA A 33 6.65 25.28 -16.13
C ALA A 33 5.48 26.02 -16.81
N GLN A 34 4.24 25.80 -16.33
CA GLN A 34 3.06 26.48 -16.86
C GLN A 34 2.41 27.40 -15.82
N ASP A 35 1.82 26.82 -14.77
CA ASP A 35 1.25 27.57 -13.65
C ASP A 35 1.21 26.70 -12.38
N GLN A 36 1.12 27.34 -11.22
CA GLN A 36 1.23 26.65 -9.93
C GLN A 36 0.13 25.61 -9.71
N ILE A 37 -1.06 25.81 -10.28
CA ILE A 37 -2.20 24.93 -10.05
C ILE A 37 -2.05 23.69 -10.94
N SER A 38 -1.85 23.90 -12.24
CA SER A 38 -1.71 22.81 -13.22
C SER A 38 -0.52 21.90 -12.88
N ASP A 39 0.66 22.47 -12.67
CA ASP A 39 1.88 21.70 -12.40
C ASP A 39 1.77 20.91 -11.08
N TRP A 40 1.10 21.48 -10.08
CA TRP A 40 0.85 20.77 -8.82
C TRP A 40 -0.09 19.57 -9.03
N PHE A 41 -1.20 19.75 -9.74
CA PHE A 41 -2.13 18.65 -10.02
C PHE A 41 -1.50 17.54 -10.85
N ASP A 42 -0.72 17.89 -11.88
CA ASP A 42 -0.01 16.92 -12.71
C ASP A 42 0.99 16.10 -11.88
N SER A 43 1.76 16.77 -11.00
CA SER A 43 2.71 16.08 -10.10
C SER A 43 2.03 15.09 -9.15
N LEU A 44 0.82 15.40 -8.66
CA LEU A 44 0.04 14.49 -7.83
C LEU A 44 -0.44 13.26 -8.62
N GLY A 45 -0.89 13.47 -9.85
CA GLY A 45 -1.31 12.41 -10.76
C GLY A 45 -0.19 11.41 -11.02
N GLU A 46 1.00 11.92 -11.35
CA GLU A 46 2.19 11.11 -11.64
C GLU A 46 2.76 10.41 -10.40
N CYS A 47 2.84 11.10 -9.26
CA CYS A 47 3.50 10.54 -8.07
C CYS A 47 2.60 9.60 -7.28
N LEU A 48 1.32 9.92 -7.16
CA LEU A 48 0.42 9.25 -6.21
C LEU A 48 -0.66 8.40 -6.87
N HIS A 49 -0.89 8.59 -8.19
CA HIS A 49 -1.89 7.85 -8.97
C HIS A 49 -3.29 7.82 -8.33
N TRP A 50 -3.64 8.85 -7.54
CA TRP A 50 -4.78 8.82 -6.61
C TRP A 50 -6.13 8.50 -7.25
N ASN A 51 -6.33 8.87 -8.52
CA ASN A 51 -7.58 8.64 -9.24
C ASN A 51 -7.48 7.58 -10.35
N VAL A 52 -6.33 6.90 -10.48
CA VAL A 52 -6.15 5.87 -11.50
C VAL A 52 -6.87 4.60 -11.08
N ARG A 53 -7.95 4.25 -11.79
CA ARG A 53 -8.70 3.02 -11.56
C ARG A 53 -8.27 1.95 -12.58
N LYS A 54 -7.92 0.77 -12.09
CA LYS A 54 -7.76 -0.41 -12.95
C LYS A 54 -9.13 -0.88 -13.43
N LYS A 55 -9.22 -1.34 -14.68
CA LYS A 55 -10.42 -2.00 -15.18
C LYS A 55 -10.70 -3.24 -14.32
N GLN A 56 -11.93 -3.35 -13.83
CA GLN A 56 -12.37 -4.54 -13.11
C GLN A 56 -12.20 -5.77 -14.01
N LYS A 57 -11.55 -6.82 -13.49
CA LYS A 57 -11.41 -8.09 -14.20
C LYS A 57 -12.75 -8.81 -14.21
N GLN A 58 -12.95 -9.64 -15.23
CA GLN A 58 -14.05 -10.61 -15.24
C GLN A 58 -13.87 -11.55 -14.03
N ILE A 59 -14.98 -11.90 -13.39
CA ILE A 59 -14.99 -13.00 -12.42
C ILE A 59 -14.77 -14.27 -13.24
N ASP A 60 -13.58 -14.88 -13.10
CA ASP A 60 -13.34 -16.20 -13.65
C ASP A 60 -13.95 -17.21 -12.68
N GLU A 61 -15.26 -17.48 -12.83
CA GLU A 61 -15.98 -18.46 -11.98
C GLU A 61 -15.32 -19.85 -12.01
N LEU A 62 -14.55 -20.14 -13.07
CA LEU A 62 -13.80 -21.39 -13.21
C LEU A 62 -12.53 -21.43 -12.36
N SER A 63 -11.86 -20.30 -12.05
CA SER A 63 -10.61 -20.33 -11.26
C SER A 63 -10.88 -20.69 -9.80
N ASP A 64 -11.98 -20.18 -9.23
CA ASP A 64 -12.38 -20.48 -7.84
C ASP A 64 -12.83 -21.94 -7.68
N LEU A 65 -13.48 -22.51 -8.70
CA LEU A 65 -13.84 -23.93 -8.71
C LEU A 65 -12.62 -24.84 -8.88
N THR A 66 -11.61 -24.44 -9.66
CA THR A 66 -10.39 -25.25 -9.83
C THR A 66 -9.50 -25.28 -8.58
N HIS A 67 -9.54 -24.25 -7.74
CA HIS A 67 -8.82 -24.25 -6.46
C HIS A 67 -9.50 -25.19 -5.45
N SER A 68 -10.84 -25.16 -5.37
CA SER A 68 -11.60 -26.06 -4.50
C SER A 68 -11.61 -27.53 -4.97
N SER A 69 -11.44 -27.78 -6.27
CA SER A 69 -11.42 -29.14 -6.84
C SER A 69 -10.07 -29.84 -6.66
N SER A 70 -8.97 -29.09 -6.57
CA SER A 70 -7.64 -29.68 -6.33
C SER A 70 -7.49 -30.14 -4.89
N ASP A 71 -7.98 -29.34 -3.92
CA ASP A 71 -7.95 -29.70 -2.49
C ASP A 71 -8.77 -30.97 -2.17
N THR A 72 -9.84 -31.22 -2.92
CA THR A 72 -10.72 -32.40 -2.71
C THR A 72 -10.23 -33.68 -3.41
N LEU A 73 -9.40 -33.56 -4.46
CA LEU A 73 -8.82 -34.72 -5.13
C LEU A 73 -7.58 -35.26 -4.38
N GLU A 74 -6.79 -34.40 -3.74
CA GLU A 74 -5.66 -34.84 -2.90
C GLU A 74 -6.13 -35.63 -1.65
N GLU A 75 -7.30 -35.31 -1.08
CA GLU A 75 -7.87 -36.05 0.06
C GLU A 75 -8.42 -37.45 -0.31
N LEU A 76 -8.81 -37.67 -1.57
CA LEU A 76 -9.35 -38.95 -2.02
C LEU A 76 -8.26 -39.97 -2.39
N ASP A 77 -7.10 -39.51 -2.85
CA ASP A 77 -5.95 -40.38 -3.14
C ASP A 77 -5.21 -40.80 -1.85
N ALA A 78 -5.25 -40.00 -0.78
CA ALA A 78 -4.65 -40.34 0.51
C ALA A 78 -5.41 -41.45 1.27
N ASN A 79 -6.72 -41.60 1.03
CA ASN A 79 -7.56 -42.58 1.74
C ASN A 79 -7.61 -43.97 1.07
N ASN A 80 -7.02 -44.14 -0.12
CA ASN A 80 -7.09 -45.39 -0.88
C ASN A 80 -5.85 -46.30 -0.73
N HIS A 81 -4.95 -46.02 0.22
CA HIS A 81 -3.70 -46.79 0.38
C HIS A 81 -3.48 -47.50 1.74
N GLU A 82 -4.55 -47.79 2.49
CA GLU A 82 -4.45 -48.69 3.65
C GLU A 82 -5.62 -49.68 3.68
N GLU A 83 -5.51 -50.75 2.89
CA GLU A 83 -5.89 -52.10 3.35
C GLU A 83 -5.03 -53.13 2.59
N ARG A 84 -3.87 -53.45 3.17
CA ARG A 84 -3.13 -54.67 2.86
C ARG A 84 -3.56 -55.71 3.90
N PRO A 85 -3.98 -56.93 3.50
CA PRO A 85 -4.36 -57.93 4.49
C PRO A 85 -3.09 -58.44 5.17
N SER A 86 -3.09 -58.49 6.50
CA SER A 86 -2.09 -59.23 7.27
C SER A 86 -2.78 -60.16 8.25
N ASP A 87 -2.59 -61.46 8.00
CA ASP A 87 -3.00 -62.58 8.82
C ASP A 87 -2.56 -62.45 10.28
N THR A 88 -3.46 -62.73 11.23
CA THR A 88 -3.28 -63.69 12.34
C THR A 88 -4.58 -63.91 13.10
#